data_AF-A0A916MQ76-F1
#
_entry.id   AF-A0A916MQ76-F1
#
_cell.length_a   1.000
_cell.length_b   1.000
_cell.length_c   1.000
_cell.angle_alpha   90.00
_cell.angle_beta   90.00
_cell.angle_gamma   90.00
#
_symmetry.space_group_name_H-M   'P 1'
#
loop_
_entity.id
_entity.type
_entity.pdbx_description
1 polymer ?
#
loop_
_entity_poly.entity_id
_entity_poly.type
_entity_poly.pdbx_seq_one_letter_code
_entity_poly.pdbx_strand_id
1 'polypeptide(L)'
;MAAHRSSAAPLAVMYAALIVYASLYPFTGWRVPGVSVWAFLTLNFPYWWTAFDLVANLIGYMPLGALVFGSRVRSGSGVLRSLLLAVLVGAALSFGLELLQNFLPKRVPSNLDLALNAFGALLGALLGALAHTLGWLGRWQGLRDRWFISHSAGGLALLVVWPFGLLFPTPVPFGGGQVWPRLRDTLAGWLEDSAVIDWFAPWLQTGDAAGLSPLSEFVAIALGLLAPCLVAYSVSRAGWRRVVLALGAVVIGFGATTLATTLNFGPQHWLAWRTPTTMAALFTGLIVAVLLAWLPRRAAAGVGLIALAALVTVIGQAPADAYFAESLQSWEQGRFIRFHGVAQWLGWLWPYAAMAWLLARVAARDAGEP
;
A
#
# COMPACT_ATOMS: atom_id res chain seq x y z
N MET A 1 -22.83 -26.42 -0.66
CA MET A 1 -22.12 -25.30 -1.33
C MET A 1 -20.79 -25.12 -0.62
N ALA A 2 -19.65 -25.27 -1.32
CA ALA A 2 -18.35 -25.06 -0.70
C ALA A 2 -18.28 -23.62 -0.16
N ALA A 3 -18.09 -23.46 1.15
CA ALA A 3 -17.98 -22.15 1.77
C ALA A 3 -16.78 -21.43 1.16
N HIS A 4 -17.03 -20.43 0.31
CA HIS A 4 -15.98 -19.54 -0.18
C HIS A 4 -15.28 -18.94 1.03
N ARG A 5 -14.02 -19.33 1.27
CA ARG A 5 -13.19 -18.80 2.35
C ARG A 5 -13.14 -17.28 2.22
N SER A 6 -13.68 -16.58 3.22
CA SER A 6 -13.71 -15.12 3.25
C SER A 6 -12.29 -14.58 3.34
N SER A 7 -11.92 -13.62 2.50
CA SER A 7 -10.65 -12.90 2.62
C SER A 7 -10.63 -11.94 3.81
N ALA A 8 -11.77 -11.73 4.49
CA ALA A 8 -11.87 -10.76 5.59
C ALA A 8 -10.96 -11.10 6.78
N ALA A 9 -10.80 -12.38 7.14
CA ALA A 9 -9.94 -12.79 8.24
C ALA A 9 -8.44 -12.53 7.97
N PRO A 10 -7.84 -12.99 6.84
CA PRO A 10 -6.45 -12.66 6.56
C PRO A 10 -6.23 -11.16 6.36
N LEU A 11 -7.19 -10.44 5.76
CA LEU A 11 -7.13 -8.98 5.66
C LEU A 11 -7.17 -8.30 7.04
N ALA A 12 -7.96 -8.79 8.00
CA ALA A 12 -7.98 -8.26 9.36
C ALA A 12 -6.61 -8.40 10.02
N VAL A 13 -5.93 -9.55 9.85
CA VAL A 13 -4.58 -9.78 10.38
C VAL A 13 -3.57 -8.85 9.72
N MET A 14 -3.59 -8.73 8.39
CA MET A 14 -2.71 -7.80 7.66
C MET A 14 -2.93 -6.35 8.09
N TYR A 15 -4.19 -5.96 8.29
CA TYR A 15 -4.54 -4.60 8.72
C TYR A 15 -4.15 -4.35 10.19
N ALA A 16 -4.29 -5.34 11.07
CA ALA A 16 -3.76 -5.26 12.43
C ALA A 16 -2.23 -5.09 12.43
N ALA A 17 -1.50 -5.83 11.59
CA ALA A 17 -0.06 -5.66 11.43
C ALA A 17 0.31 -4.26 10.91
N LEU A 18 -0.49 -3.70 10.00
CA LEU A 18 -0.34 -2.32 9.54
C LEU A 18 -0.52 -1.30 10.69
N ILE A 19 -1.53 -1.48 11.55
CA ILE A 19 -1.75 -0.64 12.73
C ILE A 19 -0.56 -0.73 13.68
N VAL A 20 -0.04 -1.94 13.95
CA VAL A 20 1.16 -2.16 14.77
C VAL A 20 2.34 -1.39 14.20
N TYR A 21 2.58 -1.52 12.90
CA TYR A 21 3.67 -0.81 12.22
C TYR A 21 3.55 0.71 12.36
N ALA A 22 2.39 1.27 12.03
CA ALA A 22 2.16 2.72 12.07
C ALA A 22 2.30 3.29 13.50
N SER A 23 1.93 2.50 14.52
CA SER A 23 1.94 2.90 15.92
C SER A 23 3.33 2.84 16.56
N LEU A 24 4.18 1.90 16.13
CA LEU A 24 5.51 1.67 16.71
C LEU A 24 6.67 2.23 15.87
N TYR A 25 6.43 2.61 14.61
CA TYR A 25 7.43 3.32 13.78
C TYR A 25 7.96 4.57 14.51
N PRO A 26 9.28 4.86 14.49
CA PRO A 26 10.34 4.25 13.67
C PRO A 26 11.05 3.01 14.28
N PHE A 27 10.53 2.41 15.36
CA PHE A 27 11.15 1.24 16.02
C PHE A 27 12.56 1.46 16.59
N THR A 28 12.97 2.70 16.85
CA THR A 28 14.30 3.05 17.38
C THR A 28 14.22 3.79 18.71
N GLY A 29 15.31 3.74 19.47
CA GLY A 29 15.45 4.48 20.73
C GLY A 29 14.64 3.92 21.90
N TRP A 30 14.32 2.63 21.89
CA TRP A 30 13.59 1.97 22.97
C TRP A 30 14.28 2.21 24.33
N ARG A 31 13.51 2.62 25.33
CA ARG A 31 13.99 2.92 26.68
C ARG A 31 13.03 2.39 27.72
N VAL A 32 13.54 2.10 28.92
CA VAL A 32 12.69 1.77 30.06
C VAL A 32 12.01 3.07 30.54
N PRO A 33 10.67 3.10 30.67
CA PRO A 33 9.97 4.28 31.15
C PRO A 33 10.27 4.55 32.63
N GLY A 34 10.42 5.83 32.99
CA GLY A 34 10.60 6.25 34.39
C GLY A 34 9.31 6.28 35.21
N VAL A 35 8.18 5.97 34.59
CA VAL A 35 6.84 5.93 35.20
C VAL A 35 6.21 4.56 34.96
N SER A 36 5.18 4.24 35.75
CA SER A 36 4.38 3.03 35.53
C SER A 36 3.79 3.00 34.12
N VAL A 37 3.91 1.86 33.45
CA VAL A 37 3.31 1.63 32.12
C VAL A 37 1.78 1.71 32.12
N TRP A 38 1.15 1.68 33.30
CA TRP A 38 -0.29 1.81 33.49
C TRP A 38 -0.75 3.26 33.69
N ALA A 39 0.17 4.20 33.90
CA ALA A 39 -0.15 5.57 34.31
C ALA A 39 -1.06 6.29 33.30
N PHE A 40 -0.93 5.99 32.01
CA PHE A 40 -1.70 6.62 30.95
C PHE A 40 -3.22 6.41 31.07
N LEU A 41 -3.67 5.35 31.75
CA LEU A 41 -5.10 5.04 31.91
C LEU A 41 -5.84 6.10 32.72
N THR A 42 -5.15 6.74 33.68
CA THR A 42 -5.74 7.69 34.62
C THR A 42 -5.28 9.13 34.38
N LEU A 43 -4.54 9.39 33.30
CA LEU A 43 -4.16 10.75 32.93
C LEU A 43 -5.39 11.58 32.58
N ASN A 44 -5.37 12.86 32.98
CA ASN A 44 -6.34 13.83 32.48
C ASN A 44 -6.18 13.97 30.97
N PHE A 45 -7.28 14.27 30.28
CA PHE A 45 -7.22 14.51 28.84
C PHE A 45 -6.22 15.63 28.51
N PRO A 46 -5.42 15.45 27.44
CA PRO A 46 -4.45 16.45 27.05
C PRO A 46 -5.17 17.77 26.69
N TYR A 47 -4.65 18.89 27.19
CA TYR A 47 -5.17 20.23 26.86
C TYR A 47 -5.04 20.55 25.37
N TRP A 48 -4.06 19.96 24.69
CA TRP A 48 -3.77 20.16 23.27
C TRP A 48 -4.05 18.87 22.50
N TRP A 49 -5.22 18.79 21.89
CA TRP A 49 -5.59 17.76 20.91
C TRP A 49 -5.76 18.42 19.55
N THR A 50 -5.32 17.74 18.49
CA THR A 50 -5.61 18.18 17.12
C THR A 50 -6.82 17.41 16.59
N ALA A 51 -7.66 18.07 15.79
CA ALA A 51 -8.75 17.40 15.08
C ALA A 51 -8.23 16.25 14.20
N PHE A 52 -6.99 16.38 13.70
CA PHE A 52 -6.33 15.34 12.94
C PHE A 52 -6.09 14.07 13.76
N ASP A 53 -5.54 14.18 14.97
CA ASP A 53 -5.26 13.01 15.83
C ASP A 53 -6.55 12.27 16.19
N LEU A 54 -7.62 13.02 16.48
CA LEU A 54 -8.93 12.45 16.79
C LEU A 54 -9.49 11.67 15.60
N VAL A 55 -9.46 12.27 14.41
CA VAL A 55 -9.95 11.65 13.18
C VAL A 55 -9.08 10.46 12.76
N ALA A 56 -7.76 10.56 12.88
CA ALA A 56 -6.82 9.52 12.46
C ALA A 56 -6.95 8.26 13.33
N ASN A 57 -7.03 8.42 14.66
CA ASN A 57 -7.23 7.30 15.58
C ASN A 57 -8.60 6.62 15.33
N LEU A 58 -9.65 7.41 15.14
CA LEU A 58 -10.98 6.90 14.84
C LEU A 58 -11.03 6.12 13.51
N ILE A 59 -10.62 6.75 12.41
CA ILE A 59 -10.67 6.16 11.06
C ILE A 59 -9.68 5.00 10.94
N GLY A 60 -8.53 5.07 11.61
CA GLY A 60 -7.49 4.04 11.57
C GLY A 60 -7.95 2.67 12.08
N TYR A 61 -8.92 2.62 13.01
CA TYR A 61 -9.46 1.36 13.53
C TYR A 61 -10.77 0.90 12.89
N MET A 62 -11.46 1.77 12.12
CA MET A 62 -12.71 1.40 11.44
C MET A 62 -12.55 0.20 10.49
N PRO A 63 -11.54 0.12 9.60
CA PRO A 63 -11.41 -1.05 8.72
C PRO A 63 -11.14 -2.35 9.49
N LEU A 64 -10.37 -2.29 10.59
CA LEU A 64 -10.16 -3.45 11.46
C LEU A 64 -11.50 -3.97 12.00
N GLY A 65 -12.32 -3.08 12.54
CA GLY A 65 -13.64 -3.41 13.07
C GLY A 65 -14.57 -4.05 12.03
N ALA A 66 -14.62 -3.46 10.84
CA ALA A 66 -15.41 -3.97 9.72
C ALA A 66 -14.95 -5.36 9.25
N LEU A 67 -13.62 -5.58 9.17
CA LEU A 67 -13.02 -6.85 8.74
C LEU A 67 -13.23 -7.96 9.77
N VAL A 68 -13.03 -7.67 11.07
CA VAL A 68 -13.29 -8.63 12.15
C VAL A 68 -14.76 -9.01 12.18
N PHE A 69 -15.67 -8.02 12.14
CA PHE A 69 -17.11 -8.26 12.06
C PHE A 69 -17.46 -9.14 10.84
N GLY A 70 -17.02 -8.72 9.66
CA GLY A 70 -17.30 -9.40 8.39
C GLY A 70 -16.75 -10.83 8.34
N SER A 71 -15.61 -11.09 8.99
CA SER A 71 -15.04 -12.43 9.09
C SER A 71 -15.91 -13.36 9.93
N ARG A 72 -16.45 -12.87 11.06
CA ARG A 72 -17.24 -13.70 11.99
C ARG A 72 -18.66 -13.93 11.53
N VAL A 73 -19.34 -12.89 11.06
CA VAL A 73 -20.73 -13.00 10.60
C VAL A 73 -20.84 -13.94 9.41
N ARG A 74 -19.83 -13.95 8.52
CA ARG A 74 -19.75 -14.89 7.38
C ARG A 74 -19.44 -16.33 7.78
N SER A 75 -18.83 -16.54 8.94
CA SER A 75 -18.63 -17.87 9.53
C SER A 75 -19.84 -18.34 10.37
N GLY A 76 -20.99 -17.67 10.25
CA GLY A 76 -22.24 -18.05 10.92
C GLY A 76 -22.35 -17.56 12.37
N SER A 77 -21.45 -16.68 12.83
CA SER A 77 -21.57 -16.08 14.17
C SER A 77 -22.70 -15.04 14.20
N GLY A 78 -23.43 -14.95 15.31
CA GLY A 78 -24.46 -13.91 15.49
C GLY A 78 -23.90 -12.48 15.41
N VAL A 79 -24.73 -11.54 14.98
CA VAL A 79 -24.35 -10.12 14.77
C VAL A 79 -23.76 -9.51 16.05
N LEU A 80 -24.44 -9.64 17.19
CA LEU A 80 -23.98 -9.09 18.47
C LEU A 80 -22.61 -9.64 18.88
N ARG A 81 -22.40 -10.97 18.79
CA ARG A 81 -21.10 -11.60 19.10
C ARG A 81 -20.00 -11.08 18.18
N SER A 82 -20.31 -10.84 16.91
CA SER A 82 -19.36 -10.32 15.93
C SER A 82 -19.00 -8.86 16.19
N LEU A 83 -19.96 -8.03 16.61
CA LEU A 83 -19.73 -6.65 17.04
C LEU A 83 -18.86 -6.60 18.30
N LEU A 84 -19.21 -7.36 19.33
CA LEU A 84 -18.45 -7.41 20.59
C LEU A 84 -17.01 -7.87 20.35
N LEU A 85 -16.80 -8.87 19.50
CA LEU A 85 -15.44 -9.31 19.18
C LEU A 85 -14.65 -8.24 18.42
N ALA A 86 -15.27 -7.52 17.48
CA ALA A 86 -14.60 -6.46 16.75
C ALA A 86 -14.11 -5.33 17.69
N VAL A 87 -14.95 -4.92 18.64
CA VAL A 87 -14.57 -3.94 19.67
C VAL A 87 -13.47 -4.48 20.58
N LEU A 88 -13.61 -5.72 21.07
CA LEU A 88 -12.63 -6.34 21.96
C LEU A 88 -11.26 -6.46 21.29
N VAL A 89 -11.20 -6.90 20.03
CA VAL A 89 -9.95 -7.00 19.27
C VAL A 89 -9.34 -5.62 19.03
N GLY A 90 -10.13 -4.63 18.64
CA GLY A 90 -9.65 -3.26 18.46
C GLY A 90 -9.11 -2.64 19.75
N ALA A 91 -9.86 -2.76 20.84
CA ALA A 91 -9.45 -2.26 22.16
C ALA A 91 -8.20 -2.98 22.69
N ALA A 92 -8.13 -4.30 22.58
CA ALA A 92 -6.97 -5.07 23.02
C ALA A 92 -5.70 -4.73 22.21
N LEU A 93 -5.83 -4.56 20.89
CA LEU A 93 -4.73 -4.13 20.04
C LEU A 93 -4.27 -2.73 20.42
N SER A 94 -5.19 -1.77 20.56
CA SER A 94 -4.86 -0.39 20.96
C SER A 94 -4.17 -0.38 22.32
N PHE A 95 -4.73 -1.07 23.32
CA PHE A 95 -4.15 -1.16 24.65
C PHE A 95 -2.73 -1.73 24.65
N GLY A 96 -2.50 -2.81 23.91
CA GLY A 96 -1.16 -3.38 23.75
C GLY A 96 -0.18 -2.40 23.10
N LEU A 97 -0.64 -1.60 22.13
CA LEU A 97 0.19 -0.59 21.48
C LEU A 97 0.48 0.61 22.38
N GLU A 98 -0.50 1.12 23.14
CA GLU A 98 -0.29 2.16 24.15
C GLU A 98 0.73 1.70 25.21
N LEU A 99 0.64 0.44 25.64
CA LEU A 99 1.61 -0.15 26.57
C LEU A 99 3.02 -0.17 25.97
N LEU A 100 3.19 -0.65 24.73
CA LEU A 100 4.48 -0.68 24.05
C LEU A 100 5.03 0.73 23.77
N GLN A 101 4.17 1.71 23.54
CA GLN A 101 4.56 3.09 23.28
C GLN A 101 5.18 3.77 24.51
N ASN A 102 4.95 3.28 25.73
CA ASN A 102 5.68 3.76 26.93
C ASN A 102 7.20 3.61 26.77
N PHE A 103 7.65 2.63 25.98
CA PHE A 103 9.06 2.37 25.76
C PHE A 103 9.65 3.19 24.61
N LEU A 104 8.84 3.95 23.87
CA LEU A 104 9.28 4.74 22.72
C LEU A 104 9.35 6.24 23.07
N PRO A 105 10.52 6.89 22.94
CA PRO A 105 10.70 8.27 23.40
C PRO A 105 9.89 9.31 22.62
N LYS A 106 9.55 9.02 21.36
CA LYS A 106 8.77 9.91 20.48
C LYS A 106 7.25 9.63 20.52
N ARG A 107 6.79 8.76 21.42
CA ARG A 107 5.38 8.38 21.56
C ARG A 107 4.88 8.72 22.96
N VAL A 108 3.65 9.18 23.05
CA VAL A 108 2.99 9.51 24.31
C VAL A 108 1.74 8.63 24.39
N PRO A 109 1.73 7.62 25.27
CA PRO A 109 0.56 6.79 25.49
C PRO A 109 -0.63 7.61 26.00
N SER A 110 -1.84 7.28 25.55
CA SER A 110 -3.04 8.10 25.74
C SER A 110 -4.30 7.26 25.96
N ASN A 111 -5.04 7.54 27.05
CA ASN A 111 -6.35 6.94 27.28
C ASN A 111 -7.40 7.42 26.27
N LEU A 112 -7.25 8.63 25.73
CA LEU A 112 -8.08 9.15 24.67
C LEU A 112 -7.88 8.35 23.38
N ASP A 113 -6.64 8.01 23.04
CA ASP A 113 -6.31 7.24 21.84
C ASP A 113 -6.90 5.83 21.96
N LEU A 114 -6.74 5.20 23.13
CA LEU A 114 -7.40 3.93 23.46
C LEU A 114 -8.91 3.97 23.24
N ALA A 115 -9.59 5.01 23.76
CA ALA A 115 -11.03 5.17 23.62
C ALA A 115 -11.45 5.40 22.15
N LEU A 116 -10.74 6.27 21.43
CA LEU A 116 -11.02 6.59 20.03
C LEU A 116 -10.79 5.39 19.12
N ASN A 117 -9.72 4.62 19.34
CA ASN A 117 -9.42 3.41 18.58
C ASN A 117 -10.47 2.32 18.81
N ALA A 118 -10.88 2.10 20.06
CA ALA A 118 -11.97 1.17 20.39
C ALA A 118 -13.31 1.62 19.77
N PHE A 119 -13.61 2.92 19.81
CA PHE A 119 -14.81 3.48 19.19
C PHE A 119 -14.76 3.41 17.66
N GLY A 120 -13.59 3.60 17.06
CA GLY A 120 -13.34 3.41 15.63
C GLY A 120 -13.63 1.98 15.20
N ALA A 121 -13.14 1.00 15.96
CA ALA A 121 -13.44 -0.42 15.73
C ALA A 121 -14.95 -0.72 15.84
N LEU A 122 -15.65 -0.10 16.80
CA LEU A 122 -17.12 -0.21 16.90
C LEU A 122 -17.81 0.35 15.67
N LEU A 123 -17.50 1.59 15.26
CA LEU A 123 -18.11 2.23 14.09
C LEU A 123 -17.85 1.43 12.82
N GLY A 124 -16.63 0.93 12.65
CA GLY A 124 -16.28 0.03 11.56
C GLY A 124 -17.12 -1.25 11.55
N ALA A 125 -17.30 -1.88 12.71
CA ALA A 125 -18.13 -3.07 12.84
C ALA A 125 -19.61 -2.78 12.56
N LEU A 126 -20.14 -1.63 12.99
CA LEU A 126 -21.49 -1.17 12.70
C LEU A 126 -21.70 -0.91 11.20
N LEU A 127 -20.74 -0.28 10.53
CA LEU A 127 -20.76 -0.12 9.07
C LEU A 127 -20.73 -1.48 8.35
N GLY A 128 -19.93 -2.42 8.85
CA GLY A 128 -19.92 -3.80 8.38
C GLY A 128 -21.28 -4.50 8.57
N ALA A 129 -21.94 -4.28 9.70
CA ALA A 129 -23.28 -4.78 9.99
C ALA A 129 -24.32 -4.17 9.06
N LEU A 130 -24.27 -2.85 8.84
CA LEU A 130 -25.14 -2.16 7.88
C LEU A 130 -24.95 -2.75 6.47
N ALA A 131 -23.72 -2.85 5.99
CA ALA A 131 -23.42 -3.43 4.67
C ALA A 131 -23.88 -4.91 4.56
N HIS A 132 -23.82 -5.67 5.65
CA HIS A 132 -24.35 -7.02 5.71
C HIS A 132 -25.88 -7.05 5.62
N THR A 133 -26.59 -6.23 6.41
CA THR A 133 -28.05 -6.16 6.40
C THR A 133 -28.61 -5.65 5.07
N LEU A 134 -27.94 -4.71 4.41
CA LEU A 134 -28.33 -4.20 3.10
C LEU A 134 -28.00 -5.16 1.94
N GLY A 135 -27.39 -6.32 2.23
CA GLY A 135 -27.00 -7.31 1.23
C GLY A 135 -25.87 -6.85 0.30
N TRP A 136 -25.16 -5.77 0.63
CA TRP A 136 -24.10 -5.21 -0.21
C TRP A 136 -22.95 -6.19 -0.42
N LEU A 137 -22.62 -7.00 0.59
CA LEU A 137 -21.63 -8.07 0.47
C LEU A 137 -21.98 -9.08 -0.63
N GLY A 138 -23.26 -9.43 -0.77
CA GLY A 138 -23.74 -10.33 -1.83
C GLY A 138 -23.71 -9.66 -3.20
N ARG A 139 -24.15 -8.39 -3.29
CA ARG A 139 -24.10 -7.59 -4.54
C ARG A 139 -22.66 -7.39 -5.03
N TRP A 140 -21.74 -7.12 -4.11
CA TRP A 140 -20.31 -6.99 -4.38
C TRP A 140 -19.75 -8.29 -4.92
N GLN A 141 -20.07 -9.43 -4.30
CA GLN A 141 -19.64 -10.75 -4.78
C GLN A 141 -20.16 -11.01 -6.20
N GLY A 142 -21.43 -10.71 -6.47
CA GLY A 142 -21.99 -10.84 -7.82
C GLY A 142 -21.34 -9.91 -8.85
N LEU A 143 -20.98 -8.67 -8.48
CA LEU A 143 -20.21 -7.78 -9.34
C LEU A 143 -18.81 -8.35 -9.61
N ARG A 144 -18.13 -8.81 -8.57
CA ARG A 144 -16.80 -9.42 -8.68
C ARG A 144 -16.81 -10.65 -9.59
N ASP A 145 -17.78 -11.54 -9.45
CA ASP A 145 -17.88 -12.77 -10.24
C ASP A 145 -18.26 -12.50 -11.72
N ARG A 146 -18.91 -11.36 -11.97
CA ARG A 146 -19.10 -10.86 -13.33
C ARG A 146 -17.80 -10.37 -13.93
N TRP A 147 -17.02 -9.57 -13.23
CA TRP A 147 -15.84 -8.88 -13.78
C TRP A 147 -14.56 -9.71 -13.77
N PHE A 148 -14.37 -10.51 -12.72
CA PHE A 148 -13.13 -11.21 -12.42
C PHE A 148 -13.34 -12.72 -12.39
N ILE A 149 -12.23 -13.44 -12.55
CA ILE A 149 -12.22 -14.90 -12.53
C ILE A 149 -12.19 -15.44 -11.09
N SER A 150 -12.47 -16.74 -10.93
CA SER A 150 -12.23 -17.47 -9.68
C SER A 150 -10.75 -17.37 -9.27
N HIS A 151 -10.47 -17.28 -7.97
CA HIS A 151 -9.12 -17.10 -7.41
C HIS A 151 -8.44 -15.75 -7.79
N SER A 152 -9.21 -14.70 -8.03
CA SER A 152 -8.73 -13.33 -8.32
C SER A 152 -8.24 -12.51 -7.12
N ALA A 153 -8.34 -13.05 -5.89
CA ALA A 153 -8.17 -12.25 -4.66
C ALA A 153 -6.78 -11.58 -4.55
N GLY A 154 -5.70 -12.30 -4.87
CA GLY A 154 -4.34 -11.74 -4.82
C GLY A 154 -4.13 -10.58 -5.80
N GLY A 155 -4.56 -10.76 -7.06
CA GLY A 155 -4.52 -9.68 -8.05
C GLY A 155 -5.34 -8.47 -7.65
N LEU A 156 -6.55 -8.66 -7.11
CA LEU A 156 -7.37 -7.54 -6.60
C LEU A 156 -6.70 -6.83 -5.42
N ALA A 157 -6.07 -7.56 -4.50
CA ALA A 157 -5.34 -6.97 -3.39
C ALA A 157 -4.17 -6.11 -3.90
N LEU A 158 -3.41 -6.60 -4.88
CA LEU A 158 -2.35 -5.83 -5.53
C LEU A 158 -2.90 -4.55 -6.17
N LEU A 159 -4.01 -4.61 -6.89
CA LEU A 159 -4.61 -3.41 -7.51
C LEU A 159 -5.07 -2.38 -6.48
N VAL A 160 -5.62 -2.82 -5.35
CA VAL A 160 -6.03 -1.93 -4.25
C VAL A 160 -4.82 -1.28 -3.59
N VAL A 161 -3.72 -2.02 -3.44
CA VAL A 161 -2.50 -1.56 -2.77
C VAL A 161 -1.67 -0.63 -3.66
N TRP A 162 -1.70 -0.82 -4.99
CA TRP A 162 -0.92 -0.05 -5.97
C TRP A 162 -0.96 1.48 -5.77
N PRO A 163 -2.13 2.16 -5.69
CA PRO A 163 -2.18 3.62 -5.54
C PRO A 163 -1.54 4.10 -4.24
N PHE A 164 -1.56 3.31 -3.17
CA PHE A 164 -0.91 3.68 -1.91
C PHE A 164 0.62 3.66 -2.04
N GLY A 165 1.17 2.81 -2.92
CA GLY A 165 2.59 2.84 -3.26
C GLY A 165 2.99 4.10 -4.03
N LEU A 166 2.06 4.73 -4.74
CA LEU A 166 2.27 6.02 -5.45
C LEU A 166 2.20 7.24 -4.53
N LEU A 167 1.75 7.08 -3.28
CA LEU A 167 1.74 8.18 -2.30
C LEU A 167 3.15 8.51 -1.79
N PHE A 168 4.09 7.58 -1.94
CA PHE A 168 5.50 7.84 -1.71
C PHE A 168 6.09 8.64 -2.87
N PRO A 169 6.84 9.73 -2.62
CA PRO A 169 7.50 10.48 -3.67
C PRO A 169 8.48 9.58 -4.42
N THR A 170 8.16 9.28 -5.68
CA THR A 170 9.06 8.56 -6.58
C THR A 170 9.78 9.58 -7.47
N PRO A 171 11.07 9.39 -7.78
CA PRO A 171 11.80 10.32 -8.66
C PRO A 171 11.28 10.30 -10.10
N VAL A 172 10.49 9.28 -10.46
CA VAL A 172 9.71 9.23 -11.71
C VAL A 172 8.25 8.94 -11.38
N PRO A 173 7.27 9.70 -11.90
CA PRO A 173 5.86 9.40 -11.72
C PRO A 173 5.53 7.95 -12.13
N PHE A 174 4.66 7.26 -11.37
CA PHE A 174 4.26 5.86 -11.63
C PHE A 174 5.41 4.82 -11.50
N GLY A 175 6.66 5.25 -11.27
CA GLY A 175 7.83 4.40 -11.17
C GLY A 175 8.06 3.84 -9.78
N GLY A 176 7.58 2.62 -9.52
CA GLY A 176 7.86 1.86 -8.30
C GLY A 176 9.06 0.91 -8.43
N GLY A 177 9.52 0.33 -7.31
CA GLY A 177 10.51 -0.75 -7.32
C GLY A 177 11.95 -0.37 -6.97
N GLN A 178 12.18 0.81 -6.37
CA GLN A 178 13.53 1.31 -6.04
C GLN A 178 14.12 0.69 -4.78
N VAL A 179 14.29 -0.63 -4.78
CA VAL A 179 14.91 -1.36 -3.66
C VAL A 179 16.43 -1.29 -3.74
N TRP A 180 17.00 -1.25 -4.95
CA TRP A 180 18.44 -1.39 -5.17
C TRP A 180 19.29 -0.28 -4.54
N PRO A 181 18.97 1.03 -4.67
CA PRO A 181 19.77 2.07 -4.06
C PRO A 181 19.90 1.89 -2.55
N ARG A 182 18.77 1.64 -1.86
CA ARG A 182 18.76 1.44 -0.40
C ARG A 182 19.47 0.18 0.05
N LEU A 183 19.35 -0.91 -0.72
CA LEU A 183 20.08 -2.14 -0.42
C LEU A 183 21.59 -1.91 -0.51
N ARG A 184 22.04 -1.14 -1.51
CA ARG A 184 23.45 -0.73 -1.63
C ARG A 184 23.89 0.15 -0.48
N ASP A 185 23.14 1.19 -0.14
CA ASP A 185 23.47 2.08 0.98
C ASP A 185 23.58 1.31 2.31
N THR A 186 22.63 0.40 2.56
CA THR A 186 22.61 -0.43 3.78
C THR A 186 23.80 -1.39 3.80
N LEU A 187 24.09 -2.03 2.67
CA LEU A 187 25.21 -2.95 2.56
C LEU A 187 26.55 -2.20 2.67
N ALA A 188 26.67 -1.02 2.06
CA ALA A 188 27.85 -0.16 2.18
C ALA A 188 28.12 0.21 3.63
N GLY A 189 27.09 0.64 4.38
CA GLY A 189 27.23 0.94 5.81
C GLY A 189 27.59 -0.28 6.67
N TRP A 190 27.13 -1.48 6.32
CA TRP A 190 27.55 -2.72 7.00
C TRP A 190 28.98 -3.14 6.67
N LEU A 191 29.48 -2.75 5.50
CA LEU A 191 30.80 -3.10 4.99
C LEU A 191 31.83 -1.98 5.14
N GLU A 192 31.48 -0.81 5.71
CA GLU A 192 32.32 0.39 5.73
C GLU A 192 33.74 0.13 6.28
N ASP A 193 33.84 -0.73 7.30
CA ASP A 193 35.12 -1.13 7.92
C ASP A 193 35.61 -2.54 7.50
N SER A 194 35.07 -3.10 6.41
CA SER A 194 35.33 -4.46 5.96
C SER A 194 36.29 -4.51 4.77
N ALA A 195 37.27 -5.40 4.82
CA ALA A 195 38.13 -5.73 3.67
C ALA A 195 37.35 -6.31 2.45
N VAL A 196 36.08 -6.69 2.65
CA VAL A 196 35.21 -7.25 1.60
C VAL A 196 34.51 -6.14 0.80
N ILE A 197 34.50 -4.89 1.27
CA ILE A 197 33.81 -3.78 0.60
C ILE A 197 34.28 -3.58 -0.85
N ASP A 198 35.59 -3.74 -1.09
CA ASP A 198 36.21 -3.61 -2.41
C ASP A 198 35.68 -4.63 -3.41
N TRP A 199 35.24 -5.81 -2.95
CA TRP A 199 34.64 -6.84 -3.82
C TRP A 199 33.27 -6.40 -4.36
N PHE A 200 32.58 -5.53 -3.62
CA PHE A 200 31.27 -5.01 -3.97
C PHE A 200 31.32 -3.57 -4.52
N ALA A 201 32.46 -2.89 -4.46
CA ALA A 201 32.61 -1.49 -4.85
C ALA A 201 32.01 -1.15 -6.23
N PRO A 202 32.22 -1.94 -7.31
CA PRO A 202 31.62 -1.65 -8.61
C PRO A 202 30.08 -1.67 -8.60
N TRP A 203 29.49 -2.55 -7.80
CA TRP A 203 28.04 -2.66 -7.66
C TRP A 203 27.46 -1.58 -6.75
N LEU A 204 28.18 -1.24 -5.67
CA LEU A 204 27.80 -0.17 -4.73
C LEU A 204 27.78 1.20 -5.41
N GLN A 205 28.73 1.47 -6.31
CA GLN A 205 28.84 2.73 -7.08
C GLN A 205 27.97 2.76 -8.35
N THR A 206 27.16 1.72 -8.60
CA THR A 206 26.27 1.71 -9.75
C THR A 206 25.19 2.80 -9.58
N GLY A 207 24.85 3.57 -10.61
CA GLY A 207 23.71 4.51 -10.53
C GLY A 207 24.02 5.91 -10.00
N ASP A 208 25.29 6.30 -9.87
CA ASP A 208 25.74 7.69 -9.69
C ASP A 208 25.54 8.56 -10.96
N ALA A 209 24.71 8.11 -11.90
CA ALA A 209 24.44 8.82 -13.15
C ALA A 209 23.55 10.05 -12.90
N ALA A 210 23.80 11.13 -13.65
CA ALA A 210 23.20 12.46 -13.47
C ALA A 210 21.68 12.58 -13.69
N GLY A 211 20.97 11.48 -13.94
CA GLY A 211 19.54 11.47 -14.26
C GLY A 211 19.17 10.36 -15.25
N LEU A 212 17.87 10.02 -15.30
CA LEU A 212 17.36 9.18 -16.37
C LEU A 212 17.32 9.95 -17.69
N SER A 213 17.62 9.27 -18.79
CA SER A 213 17.36 9.83 -20.13
C SER A 213 15.86 10.08 -20.33
N PRO A 214 15.44 11.05 -21.17
CA PRO A 214 14.02 11.27 -21.45
C PRO A 214 13.29 10.03 -21.98
N LEU A 215 13.98 9.17 -22.74
CA LEU A 215 13.44 7.90 -23.21
C LEU A 215 13.24 6.91 -22.06
N SER A 216 14.21 6.81 -21.15
CA SER A 216 14.12 5.94 -19.97
C SER A 216 12.99 6.39 -19.04
N GLU A 217 12.85 7.71 -18.82
CA GLU A 217 11.74 8.29 -18.05
C GLU A 217 10.39 7.95 -18.71
N PHE A 218 10.25 8.19 -20.02
CA PHE A 218 9.05 7.85 -20.78
C PHE A 218 8.68 6.36 -20.66
N VAL A 219 9.66 5.47 -20.85
CA VAL A 219 9.45 4.02 -20.76
C VAL A 219 9.05 3.62 -19.34
N ALA A 220 9.70 4.17 -18.31
CA ALA A 220 9.36 3.89 -16.92
C ALA A 220 7.91 4.30 -16.59
N ILE A 221 7.48 5.48 -17.00
CA ILE A 221 6.10 5.97 -16.75
C ILE A 221 5.08 5.10 -17.50
N ALA A 222 5.33 4.80 -18.77
CA ALA A 222 4.44 3.96 -19.58
C ALA A 222 4.30 2.55 -18.99
N LEU A 223 5.41 1.93 -18.57
CA LEU A 223 5.41 0.62 -17.91
C LEU A 223 4.79 0.67 -16.51
N GLY A 224 4.99 1.76 -15.76
CA GLY A 224 4.40 1.99 -14.45
C GLY A 224 2.87 2.03 -14.47
N LEU A 225 2.27 2.62 -15.52
CA LEU A 225 0.84 2.55 -15.78
C LEU A 225 0.40 1.18 -16.31
N LEU A 226 1.20 0.57 -17.19
CA LEU A 226 0.87 -0.71 -17.82
C LEU A 226 0.87 -1.88 -16.82
N ALA A 227 1.75 -1.84 -15.82
CA ALA A 227 1.90 -2.87 -14.80
C ALA A 227 0.58 -3.22 -14.05
N PRO A 228 -0.13 -2.27 -13.41
CA PRO A 228 -1.42 -2.58 -12.76
C PRO A 228 -2.48 -3.02 -13.78
N CYS A 229 -2.45 -2.51 -15.02
CA CYS A 229 -3.35 -2.98 -16.07
C CYS A 229 -3.14 -4.47 -16.35
N LEU A 230 -1.90 -4.92 -16.52
CA LEU A 230 -1.58 -6.32 -16.80
C LEU A 230 -1.87 -7.24 -15.61
N VAL A 231 -1.68 -6.76 -14.38
CA VAL A 231 -2.18 -7.45 -13.17
C VAL A 231 -3.70 -7.62 -13.23
N ALA A 232 -4.45 -6.56 -13.55
CA ALA A 232 -5.90 -6.61 -13.69
C ALA A 232 -6.35 -7.56 -14.81
N TYR A 233 -5.60 -7.61 -15.92
CA TYR A 233 -5.93 -8.45 -17.07
C TYR A 233 -5.72 -9.93 -16.75
N SER A 234 -4.71 -10.27 -15.94
CA SER A 234 -4.46 -11.65 -15.49
C SER A 234 -5.62 -12.27 -14.68
N VAL A 235 -6.48 -11.41 -14.10
CA VAL A 235 -7.61 -11.80 -13.23
C VAL A 235 -8.99 -11.41 -13.76
N SER A 236 -9.08 -10.82 -14.95
CA SER A 236 -10.35 -10.41 -15.59
C SER A 236 -10.56 -11.11 -16.93
N ARG A 237 -11.82 -11.14 -17.38
CA ARG A 237 -12.17 -11.64 -18.71
C ARG A 237 -11.68 -10.68 -19.79
N ALA A 238 -11.23 -11.21 -20.93
CA ALA A 238 -10.75 -10.40 -22.05
C ALA A 238 -11.89 -9.53 -22.65
N GLY A 239 -11.52 -8.39 -23.22
CA GLY A 239 -12.47 -7.46 -23.89
C GLY A 239 -12.71 -6.15 -23.14
N TRP A 240 -13.89 -5.54 -23.33
CA TRP A 240 -14.18 -4.16 -22.92
C TRP A 240 -14.00 -3.87 -21.43
N ARG A 241 -14.20 -4.86 -20.54
CA ARG A 241 -14.01 -4.69 -19.09
C ARG A 241 -12.57 -4.32 -18.74
N ARG A 242 -11.61 -4.85 -19.49
CA ARG A 242 -10.20 -4.52 -19.32
C ARG A 242 -9.87 -3.10 -19.77
N VAL A 243 -10.53 -2.61 -20.82
CA VAL A 243 -10.46 -1.20 -21.21
C VAL A 243 -10.96 -0.30 -20.06
N VAL A 244 -12.08 -0.65 -19.44
CA VAL A 244 -12.58 0.09 -18.27
C VAL A 244 -11.61 0.03 -17.09
N LEU A 245 -10.98 -1.12 -16.83
CA LEU A 245 -9.97 -1.26 -15.78
C LEU A 245 -8.71 -0.42 -16.07
N ALA A 246 -8.27 -0.32 -17.32
CA ALA A 246 -7.14 0.53 -17.71
C ALA A 246 -7.46 2.02 -17.57
N LEU A 247 -8.65 2.45 -18.00
CA LEU A 247 -9.12 3.83 -17.75
C LEU A 247 -9.20 4.13 -16.25
N GLY A 248 -9.70 3.18 -15.46
CA GLY A 248 -9.71 3.26 -14.00
C GLY A 248 -8.31 3.39 -13.41
N ALA A 249 -7.33 2.62 -13.91
CA ALA A 249 -5.94 2.72 -13.48
C ALA A 249 -5.33 4.10 -13.79
N VAL A 250 -5.63 4.70 -14.94
CA VAL A 250 -5.21 6.07 -15.26
C VAL A 250 -5.78 7.06 -14.26
N VAL A 251 -7.10 7.03 -14.01
CA VAL A 251 -7.76 7.96 -13.08
C VAL A 251 -7.22 7.81 -11.66
N ILE A 252 -7.09 6.57 -11.19
CA ILE A 252 -6.61 6.25 -9.84
C ILE A 252 -5.13 6.65 -9.70
N GLY A 253 -4.29 6.31 -10.68
CA GLY A 253 -2.87 6.66 -10.66
C GLY A 253 -2.65 8.17 -10.72
N PHE A 254 -3.36 8.87 -11.61
CA PHE A 254 -3.32 10.32 -11.71
C PHE A 254 -3.72 10.97 -10.38
N GLY A 255 -4.82 10.50 -9.77
CA GLY A 255 -5.30 10.99 -8.49
C GLY A 255 -4.33 10.72 -7.35
N ALA A 256 -3.74 9.51 -7.30
CA ALA A 256 -2.76 9.13 -6.29
C ALA A 256 -1.48 9.94 -6.40
N THR A 257 -0.91 10.09 -7.60
CA THR A 257 0.30 10.91 -7.83
C THR A 257 0.02 12.39 -7.55
N THR A 258 -1.13 12.92 -7.95
CA THR A 258 -1.54 14.29 -7.63
C THR A 258 -1.69 14.52 -6.13
N LEU A 259 -2.33 13.58 -5.44
CA LEU A 259 -2.46 13.61 -3.98
C LEU A 259 -1.09 13.52 -3.33
N ALA A 260 -0.21 12.63 -3.81
CA ALA A 260 1.17 12.53 -3.35
C ALA A 260 1.86 13.89 -3.48
N THR A 261 1.91 14.48 -4.68
CA THR A 261 2.55 15.77 -4.92
C THR A 261 1.95 16.88 -4.04
N THR A 262 0.63 16.89 -3.85
CA THR A 262 -0.06 17.85 -2.96
C THR A 262 0.37 17.70 -1.50
N LEU A 263 0.46 16.45 -1.01
CA LEU A 263 0.89 16.16 0.36
C LEU A 263 2.39 16.41 0.55
N ASN A 264 3.19 16.24 -0.50
CA ASN A 264 4.65 16.37 -0.48
C ASN A 264 5.12 17.83 -0.62
N PHE A 265 4.49 18.59 -1.51
CA PHE A 265 4.96 19.93 -1.92
C PHE A 265 3.92 21.02 -1.66
N GLY A 266 2.73 20.68 -1.18
CA GLY A 266 1.63 21.61 -0.92
C GLY A 266 0.64 21.76 -2.08
N PRO A 267 -0.56 22.29 -1.81
CA PRO A 267 -1.65 22.40 -2.78
C PRO A 267 -1.33 23.27 -3.99
N GLN A 268 -0.39 24.21 -3.87
CA GLN A 268 0.07 25.04 -4.98
C GLN A 268 0.86 24.26 -6.05
N HIS A 269 1.46 23.12 -5.68
CA HIS A 269 2.29 22.30 -6.57
C HIS A 269 1.61 20.98 -6.98
N TRP A 270 0.30 20.84 -6.78
CA TRP A 270 -0.47 19.60 -7.00
C TRP A 270 -0.26 18.93 -8.39
N LEU A 271 0.04 19.71 -9.43
CA LEU A 271 0.35 19.21 -10.79
C LEU A 271 1.83 19.32 -11.19
N ALA A 272 2.76 19.55 -10.26
CA ALA A 272 4.19 19.71 -10.59
C ALA A 272 4.79 18.48 -11.28
N TRP A 273 4.20 17.30 -11.07
CA TRP A 273 4.59 16.04 -11.72
C TRP A 273 4.15 15.97 -13.20
N ARG A 274 3.26 16.85 -13.67
CA ARG A 274 2.75 16.86 -15.05
C ARG A 274 3.77 17.50 -15.99
N THR A 275 4.49 16.66 -16.74
CA THR A 275 5.37 17.08 -17.84
C THR A 275 4.84 16.62 -19.20
N PRO A 276 5.28 17.21 -20.33
CA PRO A 276 4.95 16.69 -21.66
C PRO A 276 5.34 15.21 -21.83
N THR A 277 6.52 14.81 -21.33
CA THR A 277 6.99 13.42 -21.31
C THR A 277 6.04 12.51 -20.54
N THR A 278 5.62 12.93 -19.34
CA THR A 278 4.69 12.16 -18.51
C THR A 278 3.35 11.96 -19.21
N MET A 279 2.78 13.02 -19.78
CA MET A 279 1.49 12.94 -20.47
C MET A 279 1.56 12.05 -21.71
N ALA A 280 2.64 12.18 -22.50
CA ALA A 280 2.87 11.31 -23.65
C ALA A 280 3.01 9.84 -23.23
N ALA A 281 3.79 9.56 -22.17
CA ALA A 281 4.00 8.21 -21.66
C ALA A 281 2.71 7.58 -21.11
N LEU A 282 1.90 8.33 -20.36
CA LEU A 282 0.59 7.84 -19.88
C LEU A 282 -0.36 7.56 -21.03
N PHE A 283 -0.40 8.42 -22.05
CA PHE A 283 -1.23 8.20 -23.24
C PHE A 283 -0.78 6.97 -24.03
N THR A 284 0.52 6.81 -24.27
CA THR A 284 1.08 5.62 -24.92
C THR A 284 0.84 4.36 -24.10
N GLY A 285 1.05 4.42 -22.78
CA GLY A 285 0.78 3.31 -21.86
C GLY A 285 -0.69 2.88 -21.89
N LEU A 286 -1.62 3.84 -21.96
CA LEU A 286 -3.05 3.57 -22.11
C LEU A 286 -3.37 2.93 -23.46
N ILE A 287 -2.83 3.44 -24.58
CA ILE A 287 -3.03 2.83 -25.90
C ILE A 287 -2.56 1.37 -25.88
N VAL A 288 -1.35 1.12 -25.38
CA VAL A 288 -0.80 -0.23 -25.27
C VAL A 288 -1.69 -1.09 -24.37
N ALA A 289 -2.14 -0.58 -23.22
CA ALA A 289 -3.06 -1.30 -22.34
C ALA A 289 -4.38 -1.65 -23.04
N VAL A 290 -4.94 -0.74 -23.84
CA VAL A 290 -6.15 -1.00 -24.63
C VAL A 290 -5.89 -2.10 -25.65
N LEU A 291 -4.82 -2.01 -26.45
CA LEU A 291 -4.46 -3.03 -27.44
C LEU A 291 -4.26 -4.42 -26.81
N LEU A 292 -3.70 -4.49 -25.61
CA LEU A 292 -3.48 -5.74 -24.87
C LEU A 292 -4.75 -6.26 -24.17
N ALA A 293 -5.86 -5.52 -24.15
CA ALA A 293 -7.10 -5.91 -23.47
C ALA A 293 -7.69 -7.23 -24.00
N TRP A 294 -7.40 -7.59 -25.25
CA TRP A 294 -7.90 -8.81 -25.89
C TRP A 294 -6.98 -10.02 -25.73
N LEU A 295 -5.79 -9.86 -25.13
CA LEU A 295 -4.88 -10.99 -24.93
C LEU A 295 -5.49 -12.08 -24.03
N PRO A 296 -5.18 -13.36 -24.27
CA PRO A 296 -5.44 -14.41 -23.30
C PRO A 296 -4.85 -14.07 -21.93
N ARG A 297 -5.51 -14.49 -20.85
CA ARG A 297 -5.10 -14.18 -19.46
C ARG A 297 -3.64 -14.54 -19.17
N ARG A 298 -3.17 -15.68 -19.67
CA ARG A 298 -1.79 -16.15 -19.48
C ARG A 298 -0.79 -15.33 -20.30
N ALA A 299 -1.15 -14.93 -21.52
CA ALA A 299 -0.33 -14.02 -22.32
C ALA A 299 -0.22 -12.64 -21.65
N ALA A 300 -1.33 -12.09 -21.15
CA ALA A 300 -1.30 -10.83 -20.39
C ALA A 300 -0.40 -10.94 -19.13
N ALA A 301 -0.40 -12.10 -18.45
CA ALA A 301 0.49 -12.32 -17.32
C ALA A 301 1.97 -12.41 -17.73
N GLY A 302 2.28 -13.10 -18.84
CA GLY A 302 3.64 -13.16 -19.39
C GLY A 302 4.16 -11.80 -19.84
N VAL A 303 3.36 -11.04 -20.57
CA VAL A 303 3.70 -9.64 -20.95
C VAL A 303 3.86 -8.77 -19.70
N GLY A 304 3.03 -8.98 -18.67
CA GLY A 304 3.14 -8.27 -17.39
C GLY A 304 4.45 -8.54 -16.65
N LEU A 305 4.96 -9.78 -16.69
CA LEU A 305 6.28 -10.12 -16.14
C LEU A 305 7.40 -9.37 -16.86
N ILE A 306 7.35 -9.35 -18.20
CA ILE A 306 8.34 -8.63 -19.03
C ILE A 306 8.27 -7.13 -18.73
N ALA A 307 7.07 -6.55 -18.69
CA ALA A 307 6.85 -5.14 -18.41
C ALA A 307 7.35 -4.74 -17.02
N LEU A 308 7.07 -5.53 -15.98
CA LEU A 308 7.55 -5.27 -14.62
C LEU A 308 9.06 -5.44 -14.49
N ALA A 309 9.65 -6.47 -15.12
CA ALA A 309 11.10 -6.66 -15.12
C ALA A 309 11.82 -5.49 -15.81
N ALA A 310 11.29 -5.04 -16.95
CA ALA A 310 11.79 -3.85 -17.65
C ALA A 310 11.62 -2.59 -16.79
N LEU A 311 10.46 -2.40 -16.15
CA LEU A 311 10.20 -1.27 -15.26
C LEU A 311 11.25 -1.20 -14.13
N VAL A 312 11.43 -2.29 -13.38
CA VAL A 312 12.39 -2.35 -12.27
C VAL A 312 13.81 -2.15 -12.75
N THR A 313 14.16 -2.63 -13.94
CA THR A 313 15.50 -2.44 -14.54
C THR A 313 15.77 -0.97 -14.88
N VAL A 314 14.80 -0.29 -15.50
CA VAL A 314 14.92 1.14 -15.83
C VAL A 314 14.92 1.99 -14.57
N ILE A 315 14.03 1.69 -13.62
CA ILE A 315 13.91 2.40 -12.35
C ILE A 315 15.13 2.19 -11.45
N GLY A 316 15.80 1.04 -11.54
CA GLY A 316 17.05 0.79 -10.82
C GLY A 316 18.22 1.68 -11.28
N GLN A 317 18.10 2.33 -12.44
CA GLN A 317 19.07 3.31 -12.94
C GLN A 317 18.70 4.75 -12.57
N ALA A 318 17.52 4.96 -11.97
CA ALA A 318 17.14 6.28 -11.49
C ALA A 318 18.10 6.70 -10.38
N PRO A 319 18.54 7.98 -10.34
CA PRO A 319 19.37 8.47 -9.25
C PRO A 319 18.70 8.20 -7.92
N ALA A 320 19.51 7.93 -6.89
CA ALA A 320 19.08 8.01 -5.50
C ALA A 320 18.86 9.49 -5.12
N ASP A 321 17.86 10.10 -5.75
CA ASP A 321 17.06 11.18 -5.21
C ASP A 321 17.88 12.37 -4.65
N ALA A 322 18.50 13.16 -5.55
CA ALA A 322 19.21 14.41 -5.18
C ALA A 322 18.30 15.43 -4.46
N TYR A 323 16.98 15.34 -4.66
CA TYR A 323 15.97 16.15 -3.99
C TYR A 323 15.40 15.52 -2.71
N PHE A 324 15.75 14.27 -2.37
CA PHE A 324 15.24 13.62 -1.16
C PHE A 324 15.73 14.30 0.11
N ALA A 325 16.99 14.74 0.16
CA ALA A 325 17.51 15.44 1.34
C ALA A 325 16.81 16.79 1.57
N GLU A 326 16.50 17.53 0.50
CA GLU A 326 15.86 18.85 0.56
C GLU A 326 14.35 18.74 0.80
N SER A 327 13.70 17.73 0.21
CA SER A 327 12.31 17.39 0.54
C SER A 327 12.17 16.85 1.96
N LEU A 328 13.12 16.04 2.48
CA LEU A 328 13.12 15.55 3.86
C LEU A 328 13.12 16.69 4.89
N GLN A 329 13.83 17.79 4.61
CA GLN A 329 13.91 18.97 5.49
C GLN A 329 12.59 19.78 5.52
N SER A 330 11.88 19.87 4.39
CA SER A 330 10.50 20.40 4.36
C SER A 330 9.47 19.44 5.00
N TRP A 331 9.79 18.15 5.02
CA TRP A 331 8.96 17.05 5.52
C TRP A 331 9.01 16.85 7.03
N GLU A 332 10.12 17.20 7.70
CA GLU A 332 10.21 17.17 9.17
C GLU A 332 9.15 18.06 9.86
N GLN A 333 8.53 18.98 9.12
CA GLN A 333 7.43 19.82 9.58
C GLN A 333 6.02 19.19 9.40
N GLY A 334 5.90 18.04 8.71
CA GLY A 334 4.63 17.49 8.23
C GLY A 334 4.01 16.39 9.09
N ARG A 335 2.74 16.54 9.46
CA ARG A 335 1.88 15.63 10.27
C ARG A 335 1.71 14.19 9.71
N PHE A 336 2.41 13.80 8.63
CA PHE A 336 2.24 12.56 7.86
C PHE A 336 3.42 11.58 7.90
N ILE A 337 4.47 11.82 8.71
CA ILE A 337 5.67 10.95 8.85
C ILE A 337 5.31 9.47 9.07
N ARG A 338 4.20 9.17 9.76
CA ARG A 338 3.76 7.79 10.09
C ARG A 338 3.32 6.98 8.86
N PHE A 339 2.74 7.63 7.85
CA PHE A 339 2.24 6.95 6.63
C PHE A 339 3.32 6.78 5.56
N HIS A 340 4.40 7.56 5.66
CA HIS A 340 5.51 7.56 4.71
C HIS A 340 6.19 6.19 4.63
N GLY A 341 6.52 5.57 5.77
CA GLY A 341 7.19 4.27 5.80
C GLY A 341 6.36 3.16 5.11
N VAL A 342 5.04 3.14 5.33
CA VAL A 342 4.16 2.15 4.68
C VAL A 342 4.09 2.41 3.18
N ALA A 343 3.77 3.64 2.76
CA ALA A 343 3.67 3.98 1.34
C ALA A 343 5.00 3.69 0.60
N GLN A 344 6.13 3.95 1.24
CA GLN A 344 7.47 3.61 0.76
C GLN A 344 7.64 2.11 0.54
N TRP A 345 7.37 1.29 1.54
CA TRP A 345 7.44 -0.18 1.42
C TRP A 345 6.50 -0.70 0.33
N LEU A 346 5.30 -0.13 0.22
CA LEU A 346 4.36 -0.48 -0.84
C LEU A 346 4.91 -0.11 -2.21
N GLY A 347 5.40 1.11 -2.41
CA GLY A 347 5.99 1.55 -3.68
C GLY A 347 7.22 0.72 -4.10
N TRP A 348 8.02 0.28 -3.13
CA TRP A 348 9.19 -0.55 -3.36
C TRP A 348 8.85 -2.00 -3.66
N LEU A 349 7.99 -2.64 -2.85
CA LEU A 349 7.75 -4.09 -2.93
C LEU A 349 6.63 -4.46 -3.92
N TRP A 350 5.76 -3.52 -4.27
CA TRP A 350 4.61 -3.82 -5.12
C TRP A 350 4.99 -4.43 -6.49
N PRO A 351 5.99 -3.92 -7.25
CA PRO A 351 6.38 -4.52 -8.51
C PRO A 351 6.83 -5.98 -8.37
N TYR A 352 7.58 -6.30 -7.31
CA TYR A 352 8.07 -7.65 -7.03
C TYR A 352 6.93 -8.59 -6.60
N ALA A 353 6.00 -8.11 -5.77
CA ALA A 353 4.81 -8.87 -5.39
C ALA A 353 3.91 -9.14 -6.61
N ALA A 354 3.77 -8.15 -7.50
CA ALA A 354 3.07 -8.30 -8.77
C ALA A 354 3.77 -9.31 -9.69
N MET A 355 5.10 -9.30 -9.79
CA MET A 355 5.86 -10.31 -10.54
C MET A 355 5.62 -11.72 -9.98
N ALA A 356 5.73 -11.92 -8.67
CA ALA A 356 5.48 -13.22 -8.05
C ALA A 356 4.05 -13.72 -8.33
N TRP A 357 3.05 -12.82 -8.25
CA TRP A 357 1.68 -13.14 -8.61
C TRP A 357 1.54 -13.54 -10.08
N LEU A 358 2.07 -12.75 -11.00
CA LEU A 358 1.97 -13.02 -12.44
C LEU A 358 2.70 -14.31 -12.83
N LEU A 359 3.84 -14.61 -12.20
CA LEU A 359 4.56 -15.87 -12.38
C LEU A 359 3.69 -17.06 -11.98
N ALA A 360 3.03 -16.97 -10.83
CA ALA A 360 2.07 -18.00 -10.41
C ALA A 360 0.88 -18.13 -11.40
N ARG A 361 0.42 -17.03 -12.00
CA ARG A 361 -0.65 -17.05 -13.03
C ARG A 361 -0.20 -17.67 -14.36
N VAL A 362 1.05 -17.47 -14.76
CA VAL A 362 1.61 -18.11 -15.96
C VAL A 362 1.81 -19.61 -15.73
N ALA A 363 2.33 -19.98 -14.55
CA ALA A 363 2.60 -21.37 -14.15
C ALA A 363 1.32 -22.18 -13.87
N ALA A 364 0.21 -21.53 -13.49
CA ALA A 364 -1.06 -22.18 -13.31
C ALA A 364 -1.50 -22.89 -14.61
N ARG A 365 -1.74 -24.20 -14.52
CA ARG A 365 -2.37 -24.95 -15.61
C ARG A 365 -3.79 -24.43 -15.77
N ASP A 366 -4.19 -24.14 -17.02
CA ASP A 366 -5.60 -23.93 -17.32
C ASP A 366 -6.32 -25.25 -17.03
N ALA A 367 -7.00 -25.33 -15.88
CA ALA A 367 -8.00 -26.37 -15.69
C ALA A 367 -9.00 -26.15 -16.81
N GLY A 368 -9.10 -27.12 -17.73
CA GLY A 368 -9.85 -27.03 -18.97
C GLY A 368 -11.19 -26.33 -18.75
N GLU A 369 -11.45 -25.30 -19.54
CA GLU A 369 -12.82 -24.82 -19.71
C GLU A 369 -13.63 -26.02 -20.25
N PRO A 370 -14.72 -26.44 -19.58
CA PRO A 370 -15.59 -27.48 -20.10
C PRO A 370 -16.24 -27.07 -21.41
#